data_AF-A0A7T4UMF7-F1
#
_entry.id   AF-A0A7T4UMF7-F1
#
_cell.length_a   1.000
_cell.length_b   1.000
_cell.length_c   1.000
_cell.angle_alpha   90.00
_cell.angle_beta   90.00
_cell.angle_gamma   90.00
#
_symmetry.space_group_name_H-M   'P 1'
#
loop_
_entity.id
_entity.type
_entity.pdbx_description
1 polymer ?
#
loop_
_entity_poly.entity_id
_entity_poly.type
_entity_poly.pdbx_seq_one_letter_code
_entity_poly.pdbx_strand_id
1 'polypeptide(L)'
;MNNKVKNIIGKSISIFLIIFWLFVGLEKAWSWQNFRISLQQQPLPDWSIGIIFWLVPLLEILTGILLAFRSNKMQRLGYWGSILLLSAFTIFIGLGVAGVYEKRPCTCSSIFNEMSWEWHLVVNIVLLSISIFGLLILRPALLSPGDSEGYSKSVRLFFMYLVLISIGTVQSRPFGVKTNAFVMAQKMNTFPSSQVYQFKVF
;
A
#
# COMPACT_ATOMS: atom_id res chain seq x y z
N MET A 1 17.70 12.41 -24.06
CA MET A 1 17.63 10.98 -23.67
C MET A 1 17.21 10.13 -24.86
N ASN A 2 17.99 9.10 -25.21
CA ASN A 2 17.72 8.19 -26.33
C ASN A 2 16.34 7.51 -26.17
N ASN A 3 15.64 7.31 -27.28
CA ASN A 3 14.31 6.71 -27.29
C ASN A 3 14.27 5.31 -26.65
N LYS A 4 15.32 4.51 -26.89
CA LYS A 4 15.46 3.17 -26.29
C LYS A 4 15.58 3.24 -24.76
N VAL A 5 16.35 4.20 -24.26
CA VAL A 5 16.52 4.44 -22.82
C VAL A 5 15.20 4.87 -22.16
N LYS A 6 14.42 5.75 -22.80
CA LYS A 6 13.08 6.12 -22.30
C LYS A 6 12.15 4.91 -22.16
N ASN A 7 12.17 4.00 -23.13
CA ASN A 7 11.31 2.82 -23.11
C ASN A 7 11.69 1.85 -21.99
N ILE A 8 12.99 1.61 -21.78
CA ILE A 8 13.47 0.75 -20.70
C ILE A 8 13.07 1.33 -19.35
N ILE A 9 13.37 2.62 -19.12
CA ILE A 9 13.03 3.30 -17.87
C ILE A 9 11.52 3.29 -17.61
N GLY A 10 10.70 3.62 -18.62
CA GLY A 10 9.24 3.60 -18.50
C GLY A 10 8.70 2.23 -18.08
N LYS A 11 9.16 1.16 -18.72
CA LYS A 11 8.78 -0.21 -18.37
C LYS A 11 9.21 -0.57 -16.94
N SER A 12 10.43 -0.24 -16.54
CA SER A 12 10.92 -0.49 -15.18
C SER A 12 10.07 0.23 -14.14
N ILE A 13 9.73 1.51 -14.37
CA ILE A 13 8.86 2.29 -13.49
C ILE A 13 7.46 1.67 -13.41
N SER A 14 6.86 1.30 -14.55
CA SER A 14 5.53 0.69 -14.55
C SER A 14 5.52 -0.62 -13.75
N ILE A 15 6.50 -1.50 -13.98
CA ILE A 15 6.60 -2.78 -13.26
C ILE A 15 6.77 -2.56 -11.75
N PHE A 16 7.65 -1.65 -11.36
CA PHE A 16 7.85 -1.30 -9.97
C PHE A 16 6.56 -0.80 -9.30
N LEU A 17 5.84 0.14 -9.94
CA LEU A 17 4.58 0.67 -9.41
C LEU A 17 3.47 -0.39 -9.38
N ILE A 18 3.40 -1.30 -10.36
CA ILE A 18 2.45 -2.43 -10.35
C ILE A 18 2.68 -3.28 -9.11
N ILE A 19 3.94 -3.70 -8.87
CA ILE A 19 4.31 -4.53 -7.72
C ILE A 19 3.96 -3.79 -6.43
N PHE A 20 4.35 -2.52 -6.32
CA PHE A 20 4.09 -1.69 -5.15
C PHE A 20 2.59 -1.61 -4.81
N TRP A 21 1.75 -1.20 -5.77
CA TRP A 21 0.33 -0.99 -5.53
C TRP A 21 -0.42 -2.29 -5.22
N LEU A 22 -0.10 -3.37 -5.94
CA LEU A 22 -0.71 -4.67 -5.67
C LEU A 22 -0.27 -5.21 -4.32
N PHE A 23 1.01 -5.09 -3.96
CA PHE A 23 1.52 -5.51 -2.66
C PHE A 23 0.80 -4.79 -1.52
N VAL A 24 0.76 -3.45 -1.57
CA VAL A 24 0.17 -2.62 -0.52
C VAL A 24 -1.35 -2.79 -0.44
N GLY A 25 -2.04 -2.91 -1.57
CA GLY A 25 -3.50 -3.10 -1.59
C GLY A 25 -3.92 -4.52 -1.17
N LEU A 26 -3.19 -5.55 -1.59
CA LEU A 26 -3.47 -6.93 -1.20
C LEU A 26 -3.16 -7.17 0.28
N GLU A 27 -2.11 -6.56 0.84
CA GLU A 27 -1.79 -6.67 2.27
C GLU A 27 -2.96 -6.17 3.14
N LYS A 28 -3.54 -5.02 2.78
CA LYS A 28 -4.73 -4.48 3.45
C LYS A 28 -5.97 -5.35 3.28
N ALA A 29 -6.17 -5.89 2.08
CA ALA A 29 -7.30 -6.78 1.79
C ALA A 29 -7.20 -8.10 2.56
N TRP A 30 -5.99 -8.65 2.68
CA TRP A 30 -5.75 -9.92 3.37
C TRP A 30 -5.85 -9.78 4.90
N SER A 31 -5.33 -8.67 5.44
CA SER A 31 -5.30 -8.38 6.87
C SER A 31 -6.32 -7.30 7.25
N TRP A 32 -7.54 -7.43 6.72
CA TRP A 32 -8.63 -6.47 6.87
C TRP A 32 -8.93 -6.03 8.32
N GLN A 33 -8.87 -6.93 9.30
CA GLN A 33 -9.09 -6.58 10.72
C GLN A 33 -8.00 -5.63 11.24
N ASN A 34 -6.74 -5.91 10.92
CA ASN A 34 -5.61 -5.07 11.30
C ASN A 34 -5.70 -3.70 10.61
N PHE A 35 -6.07 -3.68 9.32
CA PHE A 35 -6.27 -2.43 8.59
C PHE A 35 -7.39 -1.58 9.21
N ARG A 36 -8.52 -2.18 9.59
CA ARG A 36 -9.62 -1.47 10.27
C ARG A 36 -9.20 -0.87 11.62
N ILE A 37 -8.49 -1.63 12.45
CA ILE A 37 -7.96 -1.14 13.73
C ILE A 37 -6.99 0.03 13.49
N SER A 38 -6.15 -0.09 12.47
CA SER A 38 -5.17 0.93 12.11
C SER A 38 -5.83 2.23 11.67
N LEU A 39 -6.93 2.14 10.91
CA LEU A 39 -7.75 3.29 10.52
C LEU A 39 -8.44 3.95 11.71
N GLN A 40 -8.94 3.17 12.67
CA GLN A 40 -9.58 3.69 13.90
C GLN A 40 -8.59 4.42 14.80
N GLN A 41 -7.31 4.10 14.70
CA GLN A 41 -6.26 4.80 15.44
C GLN A 41 -5.84 6.10 14.76
N GLN A 42 -6.09 6.28 13.45
CA GLN A 42 -5.75 7.50 12.74
C GLN A 42 -6.63 8.68 13.19
N PRO A 43 -6.15 9.93 13.06
CA PRO A 43 -6.94 11.14 13.30
C PRO A 43 -7.95 11.36 12.16
N LEU A 44 -8.87 10.40 11.97
CA LEU A 44 -9.92 10.42 10.96
C LEU A 44 -11.29 10.55 11.63
N PRO A 45 -12.24 11.28 11.03
CA PRO A 45 -13.61 11.29 11.51
C PRO A 45 -14.23 9.89 11.45
N ASP A 46 -14.99 9.50 12.48
CA ASP A 46 -15.59 8.16 12.58
C ASP A 46 -16.43 7.76 11.36
N TRP A 47 -17.16 8.72 10.78
CA TRP A 47 -17.99 8.50 9.59
C TRP A 47 -17.18 8.13 8.35
N SER A 48 -15.91 8.55 8.27
CA SER A 48 -15.04 8.33 7.12
C SER A 48 -14.36 6.95 7.15
N ILE A 49 -14.18 6.36 8.33
CA ILE A 49 -13.43 5.11 8.54
C ILE A 49 -14.00 3.98 7.68
N GLY A 50 -15.34 3.81 7.68
CA GLY A 50 -15.99 2.76 6.90
C GLY A 50 -15.84 2.94 5.39
N ILE A 51 -15.82 4.18 4.90
CA ILE A 51 -15.64 4.50 3.49
C ILE A 51 -14.19 4.20 3.08
N ILE A 52 -13.22 4.71 3.84
CA ILE A 52 -11.79 4.56 3.58
C ILE A 52 -11.37 3.10 3.66
N PHE A 53 -11.96 2.33 4.59
CA PHE A 53 -11.71 0.90 4.75
C PHE A 53 -11.92 0.09 3.47
N TRP A 54 -12.96 0.40 2.69
CA TRP A 54 -13.20 -0.27 1.40
C TRP A 54 -12.50 0.44 0.24
N LEU A 55 -12.51 1.77 0.23
CA LEU A 55 -12.09 2.55 -0.91
C LEU A 55 -10.57 2.48 -1.12
N VAL A 56 -9.77 2.57 -0.06
CA VAL A 56 -8.30 2.58 -0.17
C VAL A 56 -7.77 1.29 -0.82
N PRO A 57 -7.98 0.08 -0.25
CA PRO A 57 -7.45 -1.14 -0.85
C PRO A 57 -7.97 -1.38 -2.27
N LEU A 58 -9.24 -1.01 -2.53
CA LEU A 58 -9.83 -1.11 -3.87
C LEU A 58 -9.09 -0.22 -4.88
N LEU A 59 -8.86 1.05 -4.55
CA LEU A 59 -8.18 2.00 -5.44
C LEU A 59 -6.69 1.63 -5.63
N GLU A 60 -6.03 1.13 -4.58
CA GLU A 60 -4.66 0.64 -4.66
C GLU A 60 -4.54 -0.53 -5.65
N ILE A 61 -5.37 -1.57 -5.49
CA ILE A 61 -5.38 -2.73 -6.39
C ILE A 61 -5.77 -2.31 -7.81
N LEU A 62 -6.82 -1.50 -7.95
CA LEU A 62 -7.27 -1.00 -9.25
C LEU A 62 -6.16 -0.21 -9.96
N THR A 63 -5.40 0.61 -9.24
CA THR A 63 -4.27 1.37 -9.80
C THR A 63 -3.18 0.44 -10.32
N GLY A 64 -2.82 -0.59 -9.55
CA GLY A 64 -1.87 -1.62 -9.98
C GLY A 64 -2.34 -2.38 -11.24
N ILE A 65 -3.63 -2.73 -11.31
CA ILE A 65 -4.24 -3.36 -12.48
C ILE A 65 -4.25 -2.42 -13.69
N LEU A 66 -4.58 -1.13 -13.50
CA LEU A 66 -4.58 -0.13 -14.57
C LEU A 66 -3.20 0.06 -15.19
N LEU A 67 -2.14 0.11 -14.37
CA LEU A 67 -0.76 0.19 -14.82
C LEU A 67 -0.29 -1.06 -15.58
N ALA A 68 -0.87 -2.22 -15.27
CA ALA A 68 -0.56 -3.48 -15.93
C ALA A 68 -1.17 -3.63 -17.33
N PHE A 69 -2.20 -2.84 -17.67
CA PHE A 69 -2.80 -2.93 -18.99
C PHE A 69 -1.83 -2.50 -20.09
N ARG A 70 -1.87 -3.22 -21.21
CA ARG A 70 -1.12 -2.91 -22.43
C ARG A 70 -1.61 -1.63 -23.11
N SER A 71 -2.88 -1.24 -22.89
CA SER A 71 -3.44 -0.04 -23.52
C SER A 71 -2.84 1.21 -22.86
N ASN A 72 -2.15 2.04 -23.64
CA ASN A 72 -1.56 3.29 -23.13
C ASN A 72 -2.60 4.22 -22.50
N LYS A 73 -3.87 4.16 -22.93
CA LYS A 73 -4.96 4.89 -22.29
C LYS A 73 -5.19 4.40 -20.86
N MET A 74 -5.24 3.09 -20.65
CA MET A 74 -5.44 2.48 -19.33
C MET A 74 -4.20 2.65 -18.44
N GLN A 75 -3.01 2.46 -19.00
CA GLN A 75 -1.76 2.68 -18.27
C GLN A 75 -1.62 4.14 -17.82
N ARG A 76 -2.01 5.10 -18.67
CA ARG A 76 -2.07 6.52 -18.31
C ARG A 76 -3.05 6.77 -17.16
N LEU A 77 -4.21 6.12 -17.13
CA LEU A 77 -5.13 6.18 -15.99
C LEU A 77 -4.51 5.60 -14.72
N GLY A 78 -3.75 4.51 -14.83
CA GLY A 78 -3.01 3.94 -13.69
C GLY A 78 -1.94 4.88 -13.13
N TYR A 79 -1.22 5.61 -14.00
CA TYR A 79 -0.30 6.66 -13.55
C TYR A 79 -1.02 7.82 -12.85
N TRP A 80 -2.14 8.29 -13.39
CA TRP A 80 -2.96 9.31 -12.75
C TRP A 80 -3.54 8.84 -11.40
N GLY A 81 -4.01 7.60 -11.32
CA GLY A 81 -4.46 6.98 -10.06
C GLY A 81 -3.33 6.93 -9.02
N SER A 82 -2.12 6.57 -9.46
CA SER A 82 -0.93 6.57 -8.58
C SER A 82 -0.63 7.97 -8.04
N ILE A 83 -0.60 8.97 -8.91
CA ILE A 83 -0.33 10.36 -8.55
C ILE A 83 -1.39 10.87 -7.56
N LEU A 84 -2.67 10.58 -7.81
CA LEU A 84 -3.77 11.02 -6.95
C LEU A 84 -3.71 10.38 -5.56
N LEU A 85 -3.52 9.06 -5.48
CA LEU A 85 -3.39 8.35 -4.21
C LEU A 85 -2.15 8.81 -3.43
N LEU A 86 -0.99 8.88 -4.08
CA LEU A 86 0.25 9.33 -3.44
C LEU A 86 0.13 10.79 -2.98
N SER A 87 -0.54 11.65 -3.75
CA SER A 87 -0.78 13.04 -3.33
C SER A 87 -1.68 13.10 -2.09
N ALA A 88 -2.78 12.33 -2.06
CA ALA A 88 -3.66 12.25 -0.90
C ALA A 88 -2.93 11.75 0.35
N PHE A 89 -2.13 10.68 0.23
CA PHE A 89 -1.30 10.18 1.32
C PHE A 89 -0.22 11.17 1.74
N THR A 90 0.38 11.91 0.80
CA THR A 90 1.41 12.92 1.10
C THR A 90 0.82 14.05 1.92
N ILE A 91 -0.36 14.54 1.53
CA ILE A 91 -1.06 15.58 2.27
C ILE A 91 -1.40 15.09 3.69
N PHE A 92 -1.97 13.90 3.81
CA PHE A 92 -2.33 13.32 5.11
C PHE A 92 -1.11 13.17 6.04
N ILE A 93 -0.03 12.54 5.56
CA ILE A 93 1.20 12.36 6.35
C ILE A 93 1.85 13.72 6.66
N GLY A 94 1.87 14.63 5.68
CA GLY A 94 2.45 15.97 5.82
C GLY A 94 1.76 16.81 6.89
N LEU A 95 0.43 16.75 6.99
CA LEU A 95 -0.33 17.41 8.07
C LEU A 95 0.05 16.85 9.45
N GLY A 96 0.30 15.54 9.54
CA GLY A 96 0.77 14.91 10.78
C GLY A 96 2.19 15.32 11.17
N VAL A 97 3.11 15.38 10.20
CA VAL A 97 4.49 15.87 10.42
C VAL A 97 4.48 17.35 10.82
N ALA A 98 3.62 18.16 10.22
CA ALA A 98 3.43 19.57 10.54
C ALA A 98 2.77 19.81 11.91
N GLY A 99 2.34 18.76 12.61
CA GLY A 99 1.76 18.87 13.96
C GLY A 99 0.32 19.38 13.99
N VAL A 100 -0.43 19.26 12.89
CA VAL A 100 -1.83 19.70 12.81
C VAL A 100 -2.77 18.80 13.63
N TYR A 101 -2.42 17.53 13.82
CA TYR A 101 -3.21 16.59 14.60
C TYR A 101 -2.90 16.70 16.10
N GLU A 102 -3.94 16.75 16.94
CA GLU A 102 -3.83 16.87 18.41
C GLU A 102 -3.06 15.71 19.05
N LYS A 103 -3.10 14.52 18.44
CA LYS A 103 -2.39 13.33 18.91
C LYS A 103 -1.88 12.54 17.71
N ARG A 104 -0.58 12.22 17.71
CA ARG A 104 -0.01 11.29 16.72
C ARG A 104 -0.59 9.88 16.98
N PRO A 105 -1.14 9.21 15.96
CA PRO A 105 -1.72 7.89 16.14
C PRO A 105 -0.61 6.87 16.40
N CYS A 106 -0.89 5.87 17.23
CA CYS A 106 0.06 4.79 17.51
C CYS A 106 0.27 3.95 16.24
N THR A 107 1.52 3.70 15.88
CA THR A 107 1.91 2.78 14.80
C THR A 107 1.54 1.36 15.20
N CYS A 108 0.40 0.85 14.74
CA CYS A 108 0.01 -0.55 14.91
C CYS A 108 -0.31 -1.23 13.57
N SER A 109 0.34 -0.82 12.47
CA SER A 109 0.07 -1.43 11.16
C SER A 109 1.31 -1.64 10.29
N SER A 110 1.38 -2.87 9.78
CA SER A 110 2.26 -3.34 8.71
C SER A 110 3.76 -3.39 9.02
N ILE A 111 4.51 -3.96 8.09
CA ILE A 111 5.96 -4.22 8.13
C ILE A 111 6.79 -2.92 8.30
N PHE A 112 6.13 -1.76 8.22
CA PHE A 112 6.70 -0.43 8.45
C PHE A 112 6.45 0.12 9.86
N ASN A 113 6.08 -0.72 10.84
CA ASN A 113 5.86 -0.33 12.23
C ASN A 113 7.06 0.41 12.89
N GLU A 114 8.26 0.32 12.30
CA GLU A 114 9.47 0.98 12.79
C GLU A 114 9.84 2.27 12.04
N MET A 115 9.10 2.66 10.99
CA MET A 115 9.42 3.82 10.17
C MET A 115 8.74 5.09 10.72
N SER A 116 9.54 6.12 11.00
CA SER A 116 9.03 7.42 11.43
C SER A 116 8.15 8.07 10.35
N TRP A 117 7.25 8.97 10.75
CA TRP A 117 6.34 9.68 9.84
C TRP A 117 7.10 10.48 8.77
N GLU A 118 8.23 11.06 9.14
CA GLU A 118 9.11 11.85 8.29
C GLU A 118 9.69 10.96 7.17
N TRP A 119 10.12 9.76 7.52
CA TRP A 119 10.59 8.78 6.55
C TRP A 119 9.49 8.27 5.61
N HIS A 120 8.28 8.03 6.12
CA HIS A 120 7.13 7.71 5.27
C HIS A 120 6.82 8.82 4.27
N LEU A 121 6.88 10.08 4.71
CA LEU A 121 6.66 11.23 3.83
C LEU A 121 7.69 11.28 2.70
N VAL A 122 8.97 11.05 3.01
CA VAL A 122 10.06 11.02 2.00
C VAL A 122 9.81 9.92 0.97
N VAL A 123 9.52 8.69 1.42
CA VAL A 123 9.22 7.58 0.50
C VAL A 123 8.04 7.93 -0.40
N ASN A 124 6.98 8.52 0.16
CA ASN A 124 5.80 8.87 -0.59
C ASN A 124 6.06 9.96 -1.65
N ILE A 125 6.87 10.97 -1.33
CA ILE A 125 7.32 12.02 -2.27
C ILE A 125 8.17 11.43 -3.39
N VAL A 126 9.06 10.49 -3.08
CA VAL A 126 9.88 9.78 -4.09
C VAL A 126 8.98 8.97 -5.02
N LEU A 127 8.04 8.20 -4.49
CA LEU A 127 7.06 7.44 -5.28
C LEU A 127 6.19 8.36 -6.16
N LEU A 128 5.77 9.51 -5.62
CA LEU A 128 5.00 10.51 -6.36
C LEU A 128 5.81 11.05 -7.54
N SER A 129 7.07 11.39 -7.29
CA SER A 129 7.99 11.89 -8.32
C SER A 129 8.23 10.83 -9.41
N ILE A 130 8.44 9.58 -9.03
CA ILE A 130 8.56 8.44 -9.96
C ILE A 130 7.29 8.27 -10.80
N SER A 131 6.12 8.40 -10.18
CA SER A 131 4.83 8.29 -10.87
C SER A 131 4.62 9.42 -11.89
N ILE A 132 4.94 10.67 -11.52
CA ILE A 132 4.90 11.82 -12.44
C ILE A 132 5.89 11.61 -13.58
N PHE A 133 7.14 11.21 -13.27
CA PHE A 133 8.15 10.99 -14.29
C PHE A 133 7.77 9.87 -15.26
N GLY A 134 7.24 8.75 -14.76
CA GLY A 134 6.72 7.65 -15.56
C GLY A 134 5.61 8.09 -16.52
N LEU A 135 4.70 8.94 -16.07
CA LEU A 135 3.64 9.51 -16.91
C LEU A 135 4.20 10.42 -18.02
N LEU A 136 5.20 11.25 -17.70
CA LEU A 136 5.81 12.19 -18.66
C LEU A 136 6.58 11.47 -19.77
N ILE A 137 7.23 10.35 -19.47
CA ILE A 137 7.98 9.56 -20.46
C ILE A 137 7.14 8.53 -21.20
N LEU A 138 5.88 8.33 -20.79
CA LEU A 138 4.95 7.40 -21.42
C LEU A 138 4.71 7.80 -22.89
N ARG A 139 5.15 6.95 -23.82
CA ARG A 139 4.95 7.18 -25.26
C ARG A 139 3.53 6.82 -25.71
N PRO A 140 3.00 7.44 -26.76
CA PRO A 140 1.81 6.95 -27.47
C PRO A 140 2.08 5.59 -28.14
N ALA A 141 1.05 4.73 -28.21
CA ALA A 141 1.17 3.34 -28.66
C ALA A 141 1.64 3.23 -30.11
N LEU A 142 1.35 4.25 -30.93
CA LEU A 142 1.75 4.34 -32.33
C LEU A 142 3.28 4.36 -32.54
N LEU A 143 4.07 4.73 -31.53
CA LEU A 143 5.52 4.87 -31.63
C LEU A 143 6.32 3.66 -31.12
N SER A 144 5.66 2.58 -30.67
CA SER A 144 6.35 1.44 -30.04
C SER A 144 5.72 0.07 -30.34
N PRO A 145 5.66 -0.38 -31.61
CA PRO A 145 5.00 -1.65 -31.97
C PRO A 145 5.70 -2.89 -31.41
N GLY A 146 7.03 -2.99 -31.56
CA GLY A 146 7.81 -4.22 -31.29
C GLY A 146 8.13 -4.51 -29.81
N ASP A 147 8.10 -3.50 -28.95
CA ASP A 147 8.47 -3.62 -27.53
C ASP A 147 7.32 -4.10 -26.62
N SER A 148 6.12 -4.18 -27.16
CA SER A 148 4.87 -4.36 -26.41
C SER A 148 4.55 -5.83 -26.06
N GLU A 149 5.05 -6.77 -26.87
CA GLU A 149 4.74 -8.19 -26.73
C GLU A 149 5.45 -8.82 -25.53
N GLY A 150 6.75 -8.55 -25.35
CA GLY A 150 7.52 -9.02 -24.20
C GLY A 150 7.01 -8.46 -22.87
N TYR A 151 6.67 -7.18 -22.82
CA TYR A 151 6.13 -6.52 -21.63
C TYR A 151 4.81 -7.17 -21.17
N SER A 152 3.87 -7.37 -22.10
CA SER A 152 2.58 -8.00 -21.79
C SER A 152 2.74 -9.43 -21.29
N LYS A 153 3.75 -10.17 -21.79
CA LYS A 153 4.04 -11.54 -21.35
C LYS A 153 4.60 -11.56 -19.93
N SER A 154 5.57 -10.71 -19.61
CA SER A 154 6.13 -10.60 -18.25
C SER A 154 5.08 -10.21 -17.22
N VAL A 155 4.22 -9.23 -17.53
CA VAL A 155 3.13 -8.82 -16.64
C VAL A 155 2.11 -9.95 -16.47
N ARG A 156 1.71 -10.63 -17.55
CA ARG A 156 0.79 -11.79 -17.48
C ARG A 156 1.37 -12.93 -16.64
N LEU A 157 2.66 -13.22 -16.79
CA LEU A 157 3.37 -14.19 -15.97
C LEU A 157 3.41 -13.77 -14.49
N PHE A 158 3.62 -12.48 -14.20
CA PHE A 158 3.60 -11.95 -12.85
C PHE A 158 2.22 -12.12 -12.18
N PHE A 159 1.12 -11.77 -12.85
CA PHE A 159 -0.22 -12.01 -12.32
C PHE A 159 -0.52 -13.50 -12.15
N MET A 160 -0.12 -14.35 -13.11
CA MET A 160 -0.26 -15.79 -12.99
C MET A 160 0.50 -16.33 -11.77
N TYR A 161 1.72 -15.85 -11.53
CA TYR A 161 2.52 -16.19 -10.37
C TYR A 161 1.86 -15.75 -9.04
N LEU A 162 1.32 -14.53 -8.97
CA LEU A 162 0.57 -14.05 -7.80
C LEU A 162 -0.66 -14.94 -7.51
N VAL A 163 -1.40 -15.33 -8.54
CA VAL A 163 -2.53 -16.26 -8.40
C VAL A 163 -2.07 -17.61 -7.87
N LEU A 164 -0.98 -18.17 -8.39
CA LEU A 164 -0.43 -19.45 -7.92
C LEU A 164 0.04 -19.39 -6.45
N ILE A 165 0.66 -18.30 -6.02
CA ILE A 165 1.02 -18.10 -4.60
C ILE A 165 -0.24 -18.03 -3.73
N SER A 166 -1.27 -17.30 -4.16
CA SER A 166 -2.53 -17.20 -3.39
C SER A 166 -3.16 -18.58 -3.18
N ILE A 167 -3.16 -19.45 -4.20
CA ILE A 167 -3.65 -20.83 -4.11
C ILE A 167 -2.77 -21.67 -3.17
N GLY A 168 -1.44 -21.52 -3.26
CA GLY A 168 -0.49 -22.22 -2.38
C GLY A 168 -0.67 -21.89 -0.89
N THR A 169 -0.96 -20.62 -0.56
CA THR A 169 -1.22 -20.21 0.84
C THR A 169 -2.57 -20.67 1.38
N VAL A 170 -3.56 -20.91 0.51
CA VAL A 170 -4.86 -21.48 0.90
C VAL A 170 -4.74 -22.95 1.27
N GLN A 171 -3.81 -23.69 0.63
CA GLN A 171 -3.60 -25.11 0.89
C GLN A 171 -2.73 -25.41 2.12
N SER A 172 -1.96 -24.44 2.62
CA SER A 172 -1.15 -24.59 3.84
C SER A 172 -1.89 -24.29 5.15
N ARG A 173 -3.22 -24.13 5.14
CA ARG A 173 -4.00 -24.19 6.39
C ARG A 173 -4.35 -25.66 6.66
N PRO A 174 -3.66 -26.35 7.58
CA PRO A 174 -4.15 -27.65 8.03
C PRO A 174 -5.53 -27.41 8.65
N PHE A 175 -6.54 -28.01 8.03
CA PHE A 175 -7.89 -28.11 8.57
C PHE A 175 -7.77 -28.90 9.88
N GLY A 176 -7.79 -28.21 11.02
CA GLY A 176 -7.95 -28.87 12.32
C GLY A 176 -6.74 -28.95 13.25
N VAL A 177 -5.93 -27.89 13.39
CA VAL A 177 -5.14 -27.70 14.63
C VAL A 177 -5.39 -26.31 15.19
N LYS A 178 -5.99 -26.25 16.39
CA LYS A 178 -6.10 -25.04 17.21
C LYS A 178 -4.72 -24.67 17.74
N THR A 179 -3.90 -23.97 16.97
CA THR A 179 -2.81 -23.16 17.53
C THR A 179 -2.60 -21.92 16.65
N ASN A 180 -2.78 -20.76 17.27
CA ASN A 180 -2.59 -19.46 16.64
C ASN A 180 -1.09 -19.24 16.37
N ALA A 181 -0.66 -19.33 15.11
CA ALA A 181 0.73 -19.09 14.69
C ALA A 181 1.15 -17.59 14.71
N PHE A 182 0.31 -16.71 15.24
CA PHE A 182 0.58 -15.27 15.39
C PHE A 182 0.33 -14.80 16.83
N VAL A 183 0.61 -15.65 17.82
CA VAL A 183 0.86 -15.19 19.19
C VAL A 183 2.38 -15.19 19.35
N MET A 184 3.00 -14.03 19.13
CA MET A 184 4.23 -13.74 19.85
C MET A 184 3.88 -13.83 21.33
N ALA A 185 4.52 -14.76 22.04
CA ALA A 185 4.39 -14.85 23.48
C ALA A 185 4.91 -13.53 24.08
N GLN A 186 4.01 -12.58 24.30
CA GLN A 186 4.26 -11.44 25.15
C GLN A 186 4.43 -12.04 26.54
N LYS A 187 5.69 -12.23 26.94
CA LYS A 187 6.06 -12.54 28.32
C LYS A 187 5.54 -11.38 29.16
N MET A 188 4.34 -11.55 29.71
CA MET A 188 3.74 -10.64 30.67
C MET A 188 4.66 -10.65 31.89
N ASN A 189 5.57 -9.69 31.96
CA ASN A 189 6.10 -9.29 33.25
C ASN A 189 4.91 -8.70 34.01
N THR A 190 4.48 -9.43 35.03
CA THR A 190 3.46 -9.04 36.00
C THR A 190 3.70 -7.61 36.47
N PHE A 191 2.77 -6.71 36.16
CA PHE A 191 2.70 -5.38 36.76
C PHE A 191 2.39 -5.57 38.26
N PRO A 192 3.16 -4.96 39.19
CA PRO A 192 2.88 -5.13 40.62
C PRO A 192 1.56 -4.46 40.96
N SER A 193 0.60 -5.26 41.42
CA SER A 193 -0.67 -4.82 41.98
C SER A 193 -0.44 -4.22 43.37
N SER A 194 -0.14 -2.92 43.44
CA SER A 194 -0.35 -2.14 44.66
C SER A 194 -0.24 -0.64 44.39
N GLN A 195 -1.31 -0.01 43.91
CA GLN A 195 -1.73 1.31 44.39
C GLN A 195 -3.25 1.42 44.31
N VAL A 196 -3.85 1.37 45.50
CA VAL A 196 -5.26 1.60 45.79
C VAL A 196 -5.55 3.08 45.60
N TYR A 197 -6.38 3.45 44.61
CA TYR A 197 -6.98 4.77 44.55
C TYR A 197 -8.08 4.87 45.61
N GLN A 198 -7.80 5.59 46.70
CA GLN A 198 -8.79 6.03 47.67
C GLN A 198 -9.62 7.16 47.06
N PHE A 199 -10.91 6.89 46.78
CA PHE A 199 -11.91 7.93 46.54
C PHE A 199 -12.13 8.69 47.85
N LYS A 200 -11.84 10.00 47.88
CA LYS A 200 -12.23 10.88 48.99
C LYS A 200 -13.35 11.79 48.50
N VAL A 201 -14.55 11.51 49.01
CA VAL A 201 -15.74 12.35 48.89
C VAL A 201 -15.54 13.58 49.78
N PHE A 202 -15.74 14.77 49.21
CA PHE A 202 -16.21 15.97 49.91
C PHE A 202 -17.17 16.71 48.98
#